data_AF-A0A349PHY3-F1
#
_entry.id   AF-A0A349PHY3-F1
#
_cell.length_a   1.000
_cell.length_b   1.000
_cell.length_c   1.000
_cell.angle_alpha   90.00
_cell.angle_beta   90.00
_cell.angle_gamma   90.00
#
_symmetry.space_group_name_H-M   'P 1'
#
loop_
_entity.id
_entity.type
_entity.pdbx_description
1 polymer ?
#
loop_
_entity_poly.entity_id
_entity_poly.type
_entity_poly.pdbx_seq_one_letter_code
_entity_poly.pdbx_strand_id
1 'polypeptide(L)'
;MAELITDEVYSVKIKELNNQEIALKQQLQKISKNSNNGYDTLELTKKVFLTASRAKKEFLEAENDKKRKVLEKLLWNLEIEDKKIAQVSYKMPYETLAKVPKNGDF
;
A
#
# COMPACT_ATOMS: atom_id res chain seq x y z
N MET A 1 12.75 10.65 55.69
CA MET A 1 11.57 9.79 55.90
C MET A 1 10.94 9.57 54.55
N ALA A 2 11.01 8.35 53.99
CA ALA A 2 10.28 8.05 52.78
C ALA A 2 8.79 8.07 53.13
N GLU A 3 8.02 8.97 52.53
CA GLU A 3 6.57 9.01 52.70
C GLU A 3 5.99 7.66 52.30
N LEU A 4 5.43 6.94 53.28
CA LEU A 4 4.69 5.71 53.05
C LEU A 4 3.44 6.08 52.25
N ILE A 5 3.48 5.82 50.94
CA ILE A 5 2.30 5.92 50.08
C ILE A 5 1.25 4.99 50.67
N THR A 6 0.08 5.53 51.01
CA THR A 6 -1.03 4.74 51.53
C THR A 6 -1.58 3.83 50.44
N ASP A 7 -2.03 2.63 50.81
CA ASP A 7 -2.60 1.65 49.86
C ASP A 7 -3.77 2.25 49.05
N GLU A 8 -4.50 3.20 49.65
CA GLU A 8 -5.54 3.96 48.99
C GLU A 8 -5.00 4.80 47.83
N VAL A 9 -3.95 5.60 48.05
CA VAL A 9 -3.30 6.41 47.00
C VAL A 9 -2.75 5.52 45.89
N TYR A 10 -2.15 4.37 46.25
CA TYR A 10 -1.67 3.39 45.29
C TYR A 10 -2.82 2.80 44.45
N SER A 11 -3.90 2.35 45.08
CA SER A 11 -5.04 1.74 44.39
C SER A 11 -5.77 2.71 43.45
N VAL A 12 -5.91 3.98 43.87
CA VAL A 12 -6.46 5.06 43.04
C VAL A 12 -5.59 5.27 41.80
N LYS A 13 -4.26 5.30 41.97
CA LYS A 13 -3.35 5.49 40.85
C LYS A 13 -3.36 4.33 39.87
N ILE A 14 -3.42 3.09 40.36
CA ILE A 14 -3.55 1.90 39.50
C ILE A 14 -4.86 1.92 38.71
N LYS A 15 -5.97 2.32 39.34
CA LYS A 15 -7.26 2.45 38.66
C LYS A 15 -7.23 3.52 37.58
N GLU A 16 -6.58 4.65 37.84
CA GLU A 16 -6.36 5.71 36.85
C GLU A 16 -5.55 5.20 35.65
N LEU A 17 -4.43 4.53 35.90
CA LEU A 17 -3.57 3.97 34.86
C LEU A 17 -4.30 2.93 34.01
N ASN A 18 -5.09 2.04 34.62
CA ASN A 18 -5.90 1.07 33.89
C ASN A 18 -6.94 1.75 32.99
N ASN A 19 -7.59 2.80 33.48
CA ASN A 19 -8.55 3.56 32.67
C ASN A 19 -7.86 4.26 31.48
N GLN A 20 -6.67 4.82 31.70
CA GLN A 20 -5.85 5.42 30.63
C GLN A 20 -5.42 4.36 29.61
N GLU A 21 -4.99 3.18 30.06
CA GLU A 21 -4.63 2.07 29.18
C GLU A 21 -5.81 1.63 28.31
N ILE A 22 -7.00 1.47 28.91
CA ILE A 22 -8.22 1.10 28.19
C ILE A 22 -8.59 2.18 27.17
N ALA A 23 -8.55 3.46 27.56
CA ALA A 23 -8.84 4.58 26.67
C ALA A 23 -7.87 4.64 25.48
N LEU A 24 -6.56 4.46 25.73
CA LEU A 24 -5.53 4.43 24.70
C LEU A 24 -5.71 3.24 23.76
N LYS A 25 -6.02 2.04 24.28
CA LYS A 25 -6.32 0.86 23.44
C LYS A 25 -7.53 1.09 22.54
N GLN A 26 -8.59 1.72 23.06
CA GLN A 26 -9.77 2.07 22.26
C GLN A 26 -9.45 3.12 21.18
N GLN A 27 -8.61 4.11 21.48
CA GLN A 27 -8.16 5.09 20.50
C GLN A 27 -7.33 4.45 19.39
N LEU A 28 -6.37 3.58 19.73
CA LEU A 28 -5.59 2.83 18.74
C LEU A 28 -6.47 1.96 17.85
N GLN A 29 -7.47 1.28 18.42
CA GLN A 29 -8.41 0.47 17.65
C GLN A 29 -9.30 1.31 16.72
N LYS A 30 -9.65 2.54 17.12
CA LYS A 30 -10.37 3.49 16.25
C LYS A 30 -9.48 4.01 15.12
N ILE A 31 -8.23 4.34 15.42
CA ILE A 31 -7.25 4.79 14.41
C ILE A 31 -6.97 3.69 13.39
N SER A 32 -6.80 2.43 13.83
CA SER A 32 -6.56 1.30 12.90
C SER A 32 -7.79 0.97 12.05
N LYS A 33 -9.01 1.15 12.57
CA LYS A 33 -10.24 1.02 11.78
C LYS A 33 -10.47 2.20 10.84
N ASN A 34 -9.95 3.38 11.17
CA ASN A 34 -10.05 4.61 10.38
C ASN A 34 -8.80 4.86 9.51
N SER A 35 -7.91 3.88 9.31
CA SER A 35 -6.68 4.06 8.52
C SER A 35 -6.90 4.30 7.01
N ASN A 36 -8.16 4.45 6.57
CA ASN A 36 -8.52 5.09 5.29
C ASN A 36 -8.06 6.57 5.16
N ASN A 37 -7.11 7.02 5.97
CA ASN A 37 -6.58 8.38 6.01
C ASN A 37 -5.53 8.62 4.91
N GLY A 38 -5.77 8.27 3.65
CA GLY A 38 -5.00 8.74 2.47
C GLY A 38 -3.51 8.35 2.36
N TYR A 39 -2.76 8.16 3.45
CA TYR A 39 -1.35 7.78 3.45
C TYR A 39 -1.14 6.39 2.84
N ASP A 40 -2.07 5.46 3.08
CA ASP A 40 -2.08 4.13 2.43
C ASP A 40 -2.27 4.25 0.90
N THR A 41 -2.96 5.29 0.41
CA THR A 41 -3.17 5.52 -1.03
C THR A 41 -1.92 6.06 -1.73
N LEU A 42 -1.08 6.83 -1.03
CA LEU A 42 0.21 7.30 -1.57
C LEU A 42 1.18 6.13 -1.73
N GLU A 43 1.18 5.19 -0.80
CA GLU A 43 1.95 3.94 -0.91
C GLU A 43 1.47 3.07 -2.08
N LEU A 44 0.16 2.95 -2.29
CA LEU A 44 -0.40 2.26 -3.47
C LEU A 44 0.02 2.95 -4.77
N THR A 45 -0.10 4.27 -4.85
CA THR A 45 0.29 5.07 -6.02
C THR A 45 1.77 4.88 -6.33
N LYS A 46 2.63 4.99 -5.32
CA LYS A 46 4.07 4.76 -5.44
C LYS A 46 4.37 3.34 -5.93
N LYS A 47 3.71 2.33 -5.36
CA LYS A 47 3.90 0.93 -5.76
C LYS A 47 3.50 0.69 -7.22
N VAL A 48 2.40 1.27 -7.68
CA VAL A 48 1.94 1.20 -9.07
C VAL A 48 2.95 1.86 -10.00
N PHE A 49 3.38 3.09 -9.68
CA PHE A 49 4.37 3.82 -10.47
C PHE A 49 5.70 3.07 -10.57
N LEU A 50 6.25 2.62 -9.44
CA LEU A 50 7.50 1.88 -9.41
C LEU A 50 7.40 0.54 -10.14
N THR A 51 6.26 -0.15 -10.05
CA THR A 51 6.01 -1.37 -10.81
C THR A 51 6.09 -1.09 -12.31
N ALA A 52 5.39 -0.07 -12.81
CA ALA A 52 5.39 0.27 -14.24
C ALA A 52 6.78 0.71 -14.72
N SER A 53 7.50 1.50 -13.91
CA SER A 53 8.85 1.98 -14.22
C SER A 53 9.86 0.83 -14.36
N ARG A 54 9.77 -0.19 -13.48
CA ARG A 54 10.69 -1.34 -13.46
C ARG A 54 10.30 -2.46 -14.41
N ALA A 55 9.03 -2.54 -14.81
CA ALA A 55 8.47 -3.62 -15.61
C ALA A 55 9.28 -3.98 -16.86
N LYS A 56 9.78 -2.99 -17.60
CA LYS A 56 10.61 -3.23 -18.79
C LYS A 56 11.88 -4.01 -18.45
N LYS A 57 12.59 -3.57 -17.42
CA LYS A 57 13.82 -4.20 -16.96
C LYS A 57 13.52 -5.62 -16.45
N GLU A 58 12.51 -5.74 -15.59
CA GLU A 58 12.08 -7.03 -15.04
C GLU A 58 11.68 -8.02 -16.13
N PHE A 59 10.99 -7.58 -17.18
CA PHE A 59 10.64 -8.44 -18.31
C PHE A 59 11.88 -8.89 -19.10
N LEU A 60 12.81 -7.98 -19.41
CA LEU A 60 13.98 -8.32 -20.22
C LEU A 60 14.94 -9.28 -19.50
N GLU A 61 15.10 -9.12 -18.18
CA GLU A 61 16.00 -9.92 -17.34
C GLU A 61 15.34 -11.23 -16.84
N ALA A 62 14.03 -11.38 -17.01
CA ALA A 62 13.29 -12.55 -16.53
C ALA A 62 13.35 -13.77 -17.47
N GLU A 63 13.28 -14.94 -16.85
CA GLU A 63 12.93 -16.21 -17.52
C GLU A 63 11.47 -16.21 -17.98
N ASN A 64 11.11 -17.12 -18.90
CA ASN A 64 9.82 -17.13 -19.57
C ASN A 64 8.61 -17.13 -18.62
N ASP A 65 8.65 -17.88 -17.52
CA ASP A 65 7.55 -17.91 -16.54
C ASP A 65 7.39 -16.57 -15.82
N LYS A 66 8.50 -15.91 -15.51
CA LYS A 66 8.49 -14.59 -14.87
C LYS A 66 8.07 -13.50 -15.85
N LYS A 67 8.47 -13.60 -17.12
CA LYS A 67 7.98 -12.73 -18.20
C LYS A 67 6.46 -12.77 -18.30
N ARG A 68 5.89 -13.98 -18.30
CA ARG A 68 4.44 -14.17 -18.29
C ARG A 68 3.79 -13.47 -17.09
N LYS A 69 4.32 -13.63 -15.89
CA LYS A 69 3.81 -12.96 -14.68
C LYS A 69 3.86 -11.43 -14.78
N VAL A 70 4.92 -10.86 -15.36
CA VAL A 70 5.02 -9.42 -15.59
C VAL A 70 3.93 -8.94 -16.54
N LEU A 71 3.70 -9.67 -17.65
CA LEU A 71 2.63 -9.35 -18.59
C LEU A 71 1.25 -9.50 -17.94
N GLU A 72 0.98 -10.59 -17.23
CA GLU A 72 -0.28 -10.81 -16.50
C GLU A 72 -0.56 -9.72 -15.46
N LYS A 73 0.48 -9.16 -14.84
CA LYS A 73 0.33 -8.08 -13.86
C LYS A 73 -0.09 -6.76 -14.51
N LEU A 74 0.38 -6.49 -15.73
CA LEU A 74 0.23 -5.18 -16.39
C LEU A 74 -0.90 -5.16 -17.41
N LEU A 75 -1.09 -6.26 -18.15
CA LEU A 75 -1.99 -6.35 -19.28
C LEU A 75 -3.32 -6.98 -18.86
N TRP A 76 -4.41 -6.42 -19.36
CA TRP A 76 -5.76 -6.96 -19.19
C TRP A 76 -6.02 -8.04 -20.23
N ASN A 77 -5.59 -7.80 -21.47
CA ASN A 77 -5.56 -8.78 -22.53
C ASN A 77 -4.23 -8.68 -23.31
N LEU A 78 -3.82 -9.80 -23.87
CA LEU A 78 -2.75 -9.90 -24.84
C LEU A 78 -3.10 -11.05 -25.78
N GLU A 79 -3.31 -10.70 -27.04
CA GLU A 79 -3.58 -11.65 -28.11
C GLU A 79 -2.53 -11.48 -29.20
N ILE A 80 -1.98 -12.60 -29.65
CA ILE A 80 -0.94 -12.66 -30.67
C ILE A 80 -1.43 -13.55 -31.79
N GLU A 81 -1.61 -12.98 -32.98
CA GLU A 81 -2.01 -13.68 -34.20
C GLU A 81 -0.95 -13.41 -35.28
N ASP A 82 -0.59 -14.42 -36.06
CA ASP A 82 0.38 -14.31 -37.14
C ASP A 82 1.71 -13.64 -36.75
N LYS A 83 2.19 -13.93 -35.52
CA LYS A 83 3.40 -13.35 -34.91
C LYS A 83 3.34 -11.83 -34.72
N LYS A 84 2.14 -11.23 -34.76
CA LYS A 84 1.87 -9.83 -34.48
C LYS A 84 0.96 -9.70 -33.27
N ILE A 85 1.02 -8.56 -32.59
CA ILE A 85 0.08 -8.24 -31.52
C ILE A 85 -1.27 -7.90 -32.17
N ALA A 86 -2.28 -8.72 -31.93
CA ALA A 86 -3.63 -8.52 -32.43
C ALA A 86 -4.42 -7.61 -31.49
N GLN A 87 -4.33 -7.86 -30.18
CA GLN A 87 -5.00 -7.05 -29.16
C GLN A 87 -4.13 -6.91 -27.91
N VAL A 88 -4.07 -5.69 -27.37
CA VAL A 88 -3.44 -5.43 -26.07
C VAL A 88 -4.10 -4.23 -25.38
N SER A 89 -4.31 -4.35 -24.08
CA SER A 89 -4.81 -3.28 -23.22
C SER A 89 -4.19 -3.41 -21.84
N TYR A 90 -3.96 -2.28 -21.16
CA TYR A 90 -3.42 -2.29 -19.82
C TYR A 90 -4.53 -2.42 -18.78
N LYS A 91 -4.20 -3.05 -17.65
CA LYS A 91 -5.02 -2.97 -16.45
C LYS A 91 -4.98 -1.56 -15.88
N MET A 92 -6.06 -1.11 -15.25
CA MET A 92 -5.99 0.07 -14.37
C MET A 92 -5.11 -0.25 -13.16
N PRO A 93 -4.20 0.66 -12.74
CA PRO A 93 -4.05 2.06 -13.17
C PRO A 93 -3.04 2.29 -14.31
N TYR A 94 -2.41 1.24 -14.85
CA TYR A 94 -1.35 1.37 -15.83
C TYR A 94 -1.82 1.97 -17.16
N GLU A 95 -3.07 1.73 -17.52
CA GLU A 95 -3.73 2.36 -18.68
C GLU A 95 -3.72 3.89 -18.58
N THR A 96 -3.97 4.44 -17.39
CA THR A 96 -3.88 5.89 -17.14
C THR A 96 -2.46 6.38 -17.35
N LEU A 97 -1.46 5.68 -16.80
CA LEU A 97 -0.05 6.03 -16.95
C LEU A 97 0.40 6.00 -18.42
N ALA A 98 -0.09 5.05 -19.22
CA ALA A 98 0.25 4.94 -20.64
C ALA A 98 -0.31 6.10 -21.47
N LYS A 99 -1.43 6.69 -21.05
CA LYS A 99 -2.10 7.83 -21.70
C LYS A 99 -1.55 9.19 -21.29
N VAL A 100 -0.75 9.27 -20.21
CA VAL A 100 -0.16 10.53 -19.77
C VAL A 100 0.82 11.04 -20.84
N PRO A 101 0.72 12.33 -21.25
CA PRO A 101 1.67 12.93 -22.17
C PRO A 101 3.07 12.91 -21.56
N LYS A 102 4.06 12.42 -22.33
CA LYS A 102 5.46 12.34 -21.88
C LYS A 102 6.11 13.71 -21.67
N ASN A 103 5.51 14.76 -22.23
CA ASN A 103 6.00 16.14 -22.23
C ASN A 103 4.95 17.10 -21.65
N GLY A 104 4.25 16.72 -20.58
CA GLY A 104 3.35 17.66 -19.90
C GLY A 104 4.17 18.76 -19.23
N ASP A 105 3.99 20.01 -19.66
CA ASP A 105 4.41 21.17 -18.86
C ASP A 105 3.59 21.23 -17.56
N PHE A 106 4.25 21.61 -16.47
CA PHE A 106 3.68 21.74 -15.13
C PHE A 106 2.88 23.03 -14.95
#